data_AF-T0R573-F1
#
_entry.id   AF-T0R573-F1
#
_cell.length_a   1.000
_cell.length_b   1.000
_cell.length_c   1.000
_cell.angle_alpha   90.00
_cell.angle_beta   90.00
_cell.angle_gamma   90.00
#
_symmetry.space_group_name_H-M   'P 1'
#
loop_
_entity.id
_entity.type
_entity.pdbx_description
1 polymer ?
#
loop_
_entity_poly.entity_id
_entity_poly.type
_entity_poly.pdbx_seq_one_letter_code
_entity_poly.pdbx_strand_id
1 'polypeptide(L)'
;ELRLNSVAEVGGFHGRQLPASLSELEWRPVNVRHLSPDDAIWADLRHALRRTRLEYLCCDYFGEVSAQPSMGPDLSQLKKLDVTCSRAGVDHVRMLVAGLSQLSSLTELSLARIAVDAEAMRSIMETLATSCPHLAVLDITHHELDWRGMREVLVAVPRLARLTHIFASGCATCDVALCFDELVAAGRRAEEIALPTCYERGSREMDDVLWALAAIPDVPFVIPSLQLRDADPYVQAILGEEVPGASERCSLSFN
;
A
#
# COMPACT_ATOMS: atom_id res chain seq x y z
N GLU A 1 -14.33 2.29 -22.08
CA GLU A 1 -12.93 2.52 -21.72
C GLU A 1 -12.03 1.54 -22.42
N LEU A 2 -10.79 1.95 -22.70
CA LEU A 2 -9.74 1.06 -23.19
C LEU A 2 -8.77 0.75 -22.05
N ARG A 3 -8.27 -0.49 -22.03
CA ARG A 3 -7.31 -1.00 -21.06
C ARG A 3 -6.14 -1.62 -21.81
N LEU A 4 -4.91 -1.32 -21.38
CA LEU A 4 -3.70 -1.92 -21.92
C LEU A 4 -2.96 -2.63 -20.80
N ASN A 5 -2.88 -3.95 -20.88
CA ASN A 5 -2.27 -4.78 -19.86
C ASN A 5 -0.94 -5.35 -20.34
N SER A 6 0.02 -5.50 -19.42
CA SER A 6 1.31 -6.15 -19.68
C SER A 6 2.07 -5.58 -20.89
N VAL A 7 2.14 -4.25 -21.02
CA VAL A 7 2.95 -3.61 -22.06
C VAL A 7 4.42 -3.92 -21.76
N ALA A 8 5.07 -4.75 -22.56
CA ALA A 8 6.45 -5.17 -22.31
C ALA A 8 7.48 -4.11 -22.75
N GLU A 9 7.17 -3.31 -23.77
CA GLU A 9 8.09 -2.35 -24.39
C GLU A 9 7.38 -1.03 -24.72
N VAL A 10 7.83 0.06 -24.08
CA VAL A 10 7.35 1.43 -24.34
C VAL A 10 8.13 2.10 -25.48
N GLY A 11 9.33 1.58 -25.81
CA GLY A 11 10.09 2.02 -26.98
C GLY A 11 9.38 1.78 -28.32
N GLY A 12 8.27 1.03 -28.32
CA GLY A 12 7.43 0.77 -29.49
C GLY A 12 6.37 1.83 -29.78
N PHE A 13 6.19 2.85 -28.93
CA PHE A 13 5.21 3.90 -29.23
C PHE A 13 5.65 4.78 -30.40
N HIS A 14 6.96 4.98 -30.62
CA HIS A 14 7.52 5.66 -31.79
C HIS A 14 6.79 6.98 -32.12
N GLY A 15 6.53 7.82 -31.11
CA GLY A 15 5.78 9.07 -31.27
C GLY A 15 4.27 8.94 -31.54
N ARG A 16 3.67 7.76 -31.35
CA ARG A 16 2.22 7.57 -31.44
C ARG A 16 1.54 7.97 -30.13
N GLN A 17 0.34 8.55 -30.25
CA GLN A 17 -0.52 8.85 -29.11
C GLN A 17 -1.44 7.68 -28.83
N LEU A 18 -1.60 7.36 -27.56
CA LEU A 18 -2.63 6.42 -27.13
C LEU A 18 -4.01 7.10 -27.18
N PRO A 19 -5.08 6.33 -27.36
CA PRO A 19 -6.42 6.88 -27.44
C PRO A 19 -6.80 7.64 -26.17
N ALA A 20 -7.52 8.74 -26.30
CA ALA A 20 -7.98 9.52 -25.15
C ALA A 20 -8.96 8.74 -24.22
N SER A 21 -9.56 7.66 -24.73
CA SER A 21 -10.41 6.75 -23.98
C SER A 21 -9.66 5.68 -23.19
N LEU A 22 -8.32 5.67 -23.24
CA LEU A 22 -7.49 4.83 -22.38
C LEU A 22 -7.58 5.35 -20.94
N SER A 23 -8.04 4.49 -20.04
CA SER A 23 -8.15 4.77 -18.61
C SER A 23 -7.25 3.88 -17.76
N GLU A 24 -6.76 2.77 -18.30
CA GLU A 24 -5.94 1.81 -17.58
C GLU A 24 -4.70 1.45 -18.38
N LEU A 25 -3.53 1.58 -17.73
CA LEU A 25 -2.24 1.16 -18.29
C LEU A 25 -1.46 0.34 -17.26
N GLU A 26 -1.16 -0.90 -17.60
CA GLU A 26 -0.15 -1.69 -16.91
C GLU A 26 1.13 -1.76 -17.73
N TRP A 27 2.16 -1.10 -17.23
CA TRP A 27 3.49 -1.14 -17.78
C TRP A 27 4.46 -1.81 -16.80
N ARG A 28 4.74 -3.08 -17.07
CA ARG A 28 5.71 -3.91 -16.34
C ARG A 28 6.74 -4.46 -17.32
N PRO A 29 7.86 -3.77 -17.57
CA PRO A 29 8.86 -4.27 -18.50
C PRO A 29 9.46 -5.58 -17.97
N VAL A 30 9.34 -6.65 -18.76
CA VAL A 30 9.63 -8.05 -18.38
C VAL A 30 11.12 -8.26 -17.97
N ASN A 31 11.99 -7.30 -18.28
CA ASN A 31 13.43 -7.34 -17.99
C ASN A 31 13.91 -6.12 -17.19
N VAL A 32 13.36 -5.90 -16.00
CA VAL A 32 13.72 -4.80 -15.07
C VAL A 32 15.22 -4.72 -14.75
N ARG A 33 15.98 -5.82 -14.93
CA ARG A 33 17.44 -5.85 -14.71
C ARG A 33 18.27 -5.24 -15.84
N HIS A 34 17.68 -5.02 -17.02
CA HIS A 34 18.42 -4.57 -18.22
C HIS A 34 17.81 -3.36 -18.92
N LEU A 35 16.55 -3.01 -18.62
CA LEU A 35 15.98 -1.74 -19.04
C LEU A 35 16.28 -0.67 -17.99
N SER A 36 17.25 0.18 -18.29
CA SER A 36 17.37 1.51 -17.70
C SER A 36 16.73 2.47 -18.70
N PRO A 37 15.45 2.85 -18.53
CA PRO A 37 14.80 3.69 -19.51
C PRO A 37 15.51 5.04 -19.54
N ASP A 38 15.89 5.46 -20.74
CA ASP A 38 16.57 6.72 -20.99
C ASP A 38 15.55 7.85 -21.20
N ASP A 39 16.05 9.07 -21.38
CA ASP A 39 15.22 10.25 -21.62
C ASP A 39 14.31 10.11 -22.85
N ALA A 40 14.72 9.30 -23.84
CA ALA A 40 13.92 9.05 -25.04
C ALA A 40 12.69 8.19 -24.73
N ILE A 41 12.85 7.12 -23.94
CA ILE A 41 11.73 6.27 -23.50
C ILE A 41 10.75 7.09 -22.65
N TRP A 42 11.24 7.96 -21.76
CA TRP A 42 10.38 8.85 -20.98
C TRP A 42 9.61 9.84 -21.83
N ALA A 43 10.26 10.40 -22.85
CA ALA A 43 9.62 11.31 -23.81
C ALA A 43 8.54 10.61 -24.63
N ASP A 44 8.80 9.39 -25.10
CA ASP A 44 7.84 8.59 -25.87
C ASP A 44 6.62 8.18 -25.03
N LEU A 45 6.84 7.72 -23.79
CA LEU A 45 5.74 7.40 -22.87
C LEU A 45 4.86 8.62 -22.62
N ARG A 46 5.48 9.77 -22.38
CA ARG A 46 4.77 11.03 -22.15
C ARG A 46 3.97 11.44 -23.37
N HIS A 47 4.57 11.33 -24.55
CA HIS A 47 3.88 11.61 -25.81
C HIS A 47 2.65 10.69 -25.97
N ALA A 48 2.83 9.41 -25.70
CA ALA A 48 1.78 8.40 -25.76
C ALA A 48 0.62 8.72 -24.80
N LEU A 49 0.93 9.11 -23.56
CA LEU A 49 -0.04 9.37 -22.50
C LEU A 49 -0.67 10.76 -22.51
N ARG A 50 -0.15 11.71 -23.31
CA ARG A 50 -0.51 13.13 -23.25
C ARG A 50 -2.01 13.44 -23.33
N ARG A 51 -2.79 12.60 -24.01
CA ARG A 51 -4.25 12.80 -24.21
C ARG A 51 -5.11 11.84 -23.40
N THR A 52 -4.48 10.95 -22.65
CA THR A 52 -5.18 9.94 -21.85
C THR A 52 -5.71 10.55 -20.58
N ARG A 53 -6.74 9.93 -20.02
CA ARG A 53 -7.27 10.24 -18.68
C ARG A 53 -7.15 8.97 -17.85
N LEU A 54 -5.90 8.64 -17.51
CA LEU A 54 -5.63 7.43 -16.76
C LEU A 54 -6.27 7.53 -15.38
N GLU A 55 -7.09 6.54 -15.06
CA GLU A 55 -7.61 6.31 -13.72
C GLU A 55 -6.78 5.25 -13.00
N TYR A 56 -6.16 4.32 -13.75
CA TYR A 56 -5.26 3.29 -13.23
C TYR A 56 -3.92 3.28 -13.96
N LEU A 57 -2.85 3.18 -13.18
CA LEU A 57 -1.49 3.01 -13.66
C LEU A 57 -0.79 1.94 -12.82
N CYS A 58 -0.28 0.91 -13.46
CA CYS A 58 0.76 0.07 -12.88
C CYS A 58 2.09 0.39 -13.55
N CYS A 59 3.06 0.88 -12.79
CA CYS A 59 4.35 1.33 -13.31
C CYS A 59 5.45 1.29 -12.25
N ASP A 60 6.46 0.44 -12.45
CA ASP A 60 7.59 0.29 -11.52
C ASP A 60 8.52 1.52 -11.50
N TYR A 61 8.40 2.40 -12.49
CA TYR A 61 9.20 3.61 -12.63
C TYR A 61 8.38 4.88 -12.40
N PHE A 62 7.28 4.78 -11.65
CA PHE A 62 6.41 5.93 -11.39
C PHE A 62 7.17 7.13 -10.83
N GLY A 63 8.11 6.90 -9.89
CA GLY A 63 8.97 7.96 -9.35
C GLY A 63 9.71 8.71 -10.46
N GLU A 64 10.41 8.01 -11.34
CA GLU A 64 11.12 8.59 -12.47
C GLU A 64 10.19 9.30 -13.46
N VAL A 65 9.03 8.71 -13.77
CA VAL A 65 8.02 9.33 -14.66
C VAL A 65 7.53 10.65 -14.08
N SER A 66 7.30 10.70 -12.77
CA SER A 66 6.74 11.86 -12.06
C SER A 66 7.75 12.97 -11.76
N ALA A 67 9.04 12.63 -11.67
CA ALA A 67 10.13 13.58 -11.39
C ALA A 67 10.49 14.46 -12.60
N GLN A 68 9.99 14.13 -13.80
CA GLN A 68 10.36 14.82 -15.03
C GLN A 68 9.64 16.18 -15.18
N PRO A 69 10.36 17.31 -15.25
CA PRO A 69 9.80 18.65 -15.10
C PRO A 69 9.00 19.19 -16.32
N SER A 70 8.79 18.40 -17.37
CA SER A 70 8.27 18.90 -18.66
C SER A 70 6.96 18.22 -19.07
N MET A 71 5.83 18.86 -18.74
CA MET A 71 4.49 18.60 -19.30
C MET A 71 4.11 17.10 -19.39
N GLY A 72 4.26 16.39 -18.26
CA GLY A 72 3.75 15.02 -18.10
C GLY A 72 2.25 14.90 -18.40
N PRO A 73 1.70 13.69 -18.61
CA PRO A 73 0.27 13.49 -18.45
C PRO A 73 -0.14 14.01 -17.07
N ASP A 74 -1.27 14.70 -16.97
CA ASP A 74 -1.81 15.13 -15.69
C ASP A 74 -2.25 13.87 -14.91
N LEU A 75 -1.34 13.36 -14.08
CA LEU A 75 -1.57 12.18 -13.24
C LEU A 75 -2.39 12.53 -11.98
N SER A 76 -2.76 13.80 -11.78
CA SER A 76 -3.59 14.20 -10.62
C SER A 76 -4.97 13.54 -10.62
N GLN A 77 -5.44 13.07 -11.78
CA GLN A 77 -6.70 12.35 -11.97
C GLN A 77 -6.61 10.85 -11.62
N LEU A 78 -5.40 10.33 -11.38
CA LEU A 78 -5.18 8.92 -11.12
C LEU A 78 -5.89 8.51 -9.82
N LYS A 79 -6.71 7.46 -9.90
CA LYS A 79 -7.45 6.91 -8.75
C LYS A 79 -6.72 5.72 -8.14
N LYS A 80 -6.04 4.92 -8.97
CA LYS A 80 -5.30 3.73 -8.54
C LYS A 80 -3.88 3.73 -9.10
N LEU A 81 -2.92 3.48 -8.21
CA LEU A 81 -1.52 3.33 -8.55
C LEU A 81 -0.97 2.02 -7.96
N ASP A 82 -0.39 1.19 -8.82
CA ASP A 82 0.36 0.00 -8.41
C ASP A 82 1.84 0.16 -8.81
N VAL A 83 2.73 0.19 -7.82
CA VAL A 83 4.19 0.22 -8.02
C VAL A 83 4.76 -1.07 -7.47
N THR A 84 5.27 -1.94 -8.35
CA THR A 84 5.88 -3.23 -7.98
C THR A 84 7.40 -3.13 -8.09
N CYS A 85 8.02 -2.31 -7.23
CA CYS A 85 9.43 -1.98 -7.43
C CYS A 85 10.37 -3.07 -6.90
N SER A 86 11.22 -3.65 -7.75
CA SER A 86 12.34 -4.50 -7.31
C SER A 86 13.64 -3.72 -7.08
N ARG A 87 13.61 -2.38 -7.14
CA ARG A 87 14.80 -1.51 -7.04
C ARG A 87 14.82 -0.84 -5.67
N ALA A 88 15.99 -0.83 -5.06
CA ALA A 88 16.24 -0.22 -3.75
C ALA A 88 17.05 1.07 -3.90
N GLY A 89 16.88 2.00 -2.96
CA GLY A 89 17.75 3.18 -2.83
C GLY A 89 17.01 4.49 -2.53
N VAL A 90 17.71 5.40 -1.84
CA VAL A 90 17.18 6.68 -1.34
C VAL A 90 16.64 7.57 -2.48
N ASP A 91 17.32 7.62 -3.62
CA ASP A 91 16.86 8.42 -4.76
C ASP A 91 15.54 7.93 -5.33
N HIS A 92 15.32 6.61 -5.37
CA HIS A 92 14.08 6.05 -5.86
C HIS A 92 12.90 6.41 -4.93
N VAL A 93 13.09 6.27 -3.61
CA VAL A 93 12.09 6.69 -2.62
C VAL A 93 11.79 8.19 -2.74
N ARG A 94 12.82 9.03 -2.90
CA ARG A 94 12.65 10.48 -3.06
C ARG A 94 11.81 10.83 -4.28
N MET A 95 12.04 10.15 -5.41
CA MET A 95 11.25 10.35 -6.62
C MET A 95 9.82 9.83 -6.46
N LEU A 96 9.63 8.68 -5.81
CA LEU A 96 8.31 8.14 -5.49
C LEU A 96 7.51 9.14 -4.63
N VAL A 97 8.11 9.65 -3.55
CA VAL A 97 7.51 10.67 -2.68
C VAL A 97 7.14 11.93 -3.47
N ALA A 98 8.04 12.43 -4.31
CA ALA A 98 7.75 13.58 -5.17
C ALA A 98 6.56 13.32 -6.11
N GLY A 99 6.46 12.11 -6.66
CA GLY A 99 5.33 11.71 -7.51
C GLY A 99 4.02 11.60 -6.76
N LEU A 100 4.02 10.93 -5.60
CA LEU A 100 2.83 10.76 -4.76
C LEU A 100 2.25 12.11 -4.32
N SER A 101 3.10 13.13 -4.12
CA SER A 101 2.66 14.48 -3.78
C SER A 101 1.76 15.16 -4.83
N GLN A 102 1.72 14.61 -6.06
CA GLN A 102 0.93 15.13 -7.17
C GLN A 102 -0.42 14.41 -7.34
N LEU A 103 -0.68 13.31 -6.61
CA LEU A 103 -1.83 12.42 -6.82
C LEU A 103 -3.01 12.75 -5.89
N SER A 104 -3.61 13.93 -6.07
CA SER A 104 -4.70 14.40 -5.19
C SER A 104 -5.99 13.59 -5.29
N SER A 105 -6.21 12.84 -6.38
CA SER A 105 -7.39 11.99 -6.59
C SER A 105 -7.18 10.52 -6.21
N LEU A 106 -6.00 10.16 -5.67
CA LEU A 106 -5.66 8.77 -5.39
C LEU A 106 -6.57 8.18 -4.31
N THR A 107 -7.18 7.05 -4.61
CA THR A 107 -8.03 6.27 -3.70
C THR A 107 -7.43 4.93 -3.32
N GLU A 108 -6.61 4.35 -4.19
CA GLU A 108 -5.96 3.06 -3.98
C GLU A 108 -4.47 3.15 -4.32
N LEU A 109 -3.62 2.69 -3.41
CA LEU A 109 -2.18 2.61 -3.61
C LEU A 109 -1.68 1.23 -3.24
N SER A 110 -1.06 0.54 -4.19
CA SER A 110 -0.24 -0.64 -3.94
C SER A 110 1.23 -0.29 -4.14
N LEU A 111 2.01 -0.41 -3.09
CA LEU A 111 3.47 -0.40 -3.10
C LEU A 111 3.88 -1.83 -2.79
N ALA A 112 4.06 -2.70 -3.77
CA ALA A 112 4.52 -4.06 -3.47
C ALA A 112 6.02 -4.18 -3.67
N ARG A 113 6.69 -4.94 -2.79
CA ARG A 113 8.11 -5.32 -2.90
C ARG A 113 9.14 -4.18 -2.87
N ILE A 114 8.74 -2.98 -2.45
CA ILE A 114 9.68 -1.85 -2.36
C ILE A 114 10.56 -2.03 -1.13
N ALA A 115 11.87 -2.17 -1.32
CA ALA A 115 12.80 -2.24 -0.19
C ALA A 115 13.00 -0.82 0.40
N VAL A 116 12.33 -0.54 1.52
CA VAL A 116 12.41 0.74 2.25
C VAL A 116 12.73 0.51 3.72
N ASP A 117 13.53 1.40 4.30
CA ASP A 117 13.71 1.47 5.74
C ASP A 117 12.58 2.29 6.41
N ALA A 118 12.61 2.39 7.73
CA ALA A 118 11.60 3.13 8.48
C ALA A 118 11.57 4.64 8.15
N GLU A 119 12.70 5.26 7.84
CA GLU A 119 12.77 6.70 7.46
C GLU A 119 12.09 6.94 6.11
N ALA A 120 12.38 6.08 5.14
CA ALA A 120 11.74 6.08 3.84
C ALA A 120 10.23 5.82 3.98
N MET A 121 9.81 4.86 4.80
CA MET A 121 8.40 4.61 5.05
C MET A 121 7.70 5.81 5.69
N ARG A 122 8.30 6.44 6.71
CA ARG A 122 7.76 7.67 7.30
C ARG A 122 7.57 8.77 6.26
N SER A 123 8.55 8.98 5.39
CA SER A 123 8.47 9.98 4.31
C SER A 123 7.31 9.70 3.34
N ILE A 124 7.10 8.43 2.98
CA ILE A 124 5.97 8.00 2.15
C ILE A 124 4.66 8.30 2.89
N MET A 125 4.51 7.85 4.14
CA MET A 125 3.29 8.01 4.91
C MET A 125 2.92 9.48 5.19
N GLU A 126 3.91 10.34 5.45
CA GLU A 126 3.71 11.79 5.59
C GLU A 126 3.21 12.44 4.29
N THR A 127 3.73 11.98 3.15
CA THR A 127 3.30 12.45 1.83
C THR A 127 1.87 12.03 1.54
N LEU A 128 1.50 10.77 1.83
CA LEU A 128 0.14 10.29 1.68
C LEU A 128 -0.83 11.09 2.56
N ALA A 129 -0.47 11.33 3.81
CA ALA A 129 -1.31 12.07 4.76
C ALA A 129 -1.55 13.54 4.34
N THR A 130 -0.61 14.14 3.61
CA THR A 130 -0.69 15.55 3.20
C THR A 130 -1.27 15.75 1.81
N SER A 131 -0.99 14.82 0.89
CA SER A 131 -1.22 15.02 -0.54
C SER A 131 -2.27 14.09 -1.14
N CYS A 132 -2.62 12.99 -0.45
CA CYS A 132 -3.60 12.00 -0.92
C CYS A 132 -4.83 11.95 0.01
N PRO A 133 -5.67 13.01 0.08
CA PRO A 133 -6.79 13.11 1.03
C PRO A 133 -7.93 12.13 0.74
N HIS A 134 -7.87 11.41 -0.38
CA HIS A 134 -8.89 10.46 -0.82
C HIS A 134 -8.46 9.00 -0.72
N LEU A 135 -7.24 8.74 -0.24
CA LEU A 135 -6.71 7.39 -0.12
C LEU A 135 -7.56 6.57 0.83
N ALA A 136 -8.10 5.47 0.32
CA ALA A 136 -8.98 4.54 1.03
C ALA A 136 -8.33 3.16 1.24
N VAL A 137 -7.48 2.74 0.31
CA VAL A 137 -6.78 1.45 0.34
C VAL A 137 -5.28 1.67 0.23
N LEU A 138 -4.54 1.10 1.18
CA LEU A 138 -3.08 1.01 1.14
C LEU A 138 -2.65 -0.45 1.20
N ASP A 139 -1.97 -0.89 0.16
CA ASP A 139 -1.35 -2.20 0.07
C ASP A 139 0.17 -2.03 0.05
N ILE A 140 0.83 -2.55 1.08
CA ILE A 140 2.29 -2.60 1.28
C ILE A 140 2.75 -4.05 1.44
N THR A 141 2.03 -5.00 0.81
CA THR A 141 2.37 -6.42 0.86
C THR A 141 3.73 -6.71 0.25
N HIS A 142 4.37 -7.78 0.74
CA HIS A 142 5.69 -8.24 0.30
C HIS A 142 6.82 -7.22 0.49
N HIS A 143 6.68 -6.28 1.42
CA HIS A 143 7.83 -5.49 1.90
C HIS A 143 8.61 -6.27 2.95
N GLU A 144 9.93 -6.07 2.98
CA GLU A 144 10.79 -6.47 4.10
C GLU A 144 10.74 -5.40 5.21
N LEU A 145 9.55 -5.05 5.70
CA LEU A 145 9.43 -4.10 6.83
C LEU A 145 9.78 -4.80 8.13
N ASP A 146 10.68 -4.19 8.89
CA ASP A 146 10.80 -4.48 10.31
C ASP A 146 9.64 -3.82 11.09
N TRP A 147 9.58 -4.09 12.40
CA TRP A 147 8.58 -3.49 13.28
C TRP A 147 8.58 -1.95 13.28
N ARG A 148 9.73 -1.30 12.98
CA ARG A 148 9.82 0.16 12.91
C ARG A 148 9.11 0.67 11.67
N GLY A 149 9.34 0.05 10.51
CA GLY A 149 8.61 0.36 9.28
C GLY A 149 7.10 0.22 9.45
N MET A 150 6.65 -0.90 10.05
CA MET A 150 5.22 -1.11 10.35
C MET A 150 4.68 -0.04 11.30
N ARG A 151 5.44 0.33 12.33
CA ARG A 151 5.04 1.37 13.27
C ARG A 151 4.76 2.69 12.55
N GLU A 152 5.62 3.11 11.62
CA GLU A 152 5.40 4.36 10.85
C GLU A 152 4.10 4.32 10.04
N VAL A 153 3.73 3.15 9.50
CA VAL A 153 2.45 2.95 8.81
C VAL A 153 1.30 3.16 9.78
N LEU A 154 1.31 2.44 10.91
CA LEU A 154 0.23 2.47 11.91
C LEU A 154 0.06 3.86 12.56
N VAL A 155 1.15 4.57 12.85
CA VAL A 155 1.11 5.97 13.35
C VAL A 155 0.40 6.90 12.38
N ALA A 156 0.54 6.67 11.08
CA ALA A 156 -0.01 7.55 10.05
C ALA A 156 -1.51 7.29 9.77
N VAL A 157 -2.02 6.09 10.08
CA VAL A 157 -3.43 5.71 9.80
C VAL A 157 -4.43 6.74 10.35
N PRO A 158 -4.35 7.20 11.61
CA PRO A 158 -5.31 8.17 12.12
C PRO A 158 -5.25 9.55 11.43
N ARG A 159 -4.18 9.85 10.69
CA ARG A 159 -3.99 11.10 9.92
C ARG A 159 -4.57 10.98 8.51
N LEU A 160 -4.75 9.75 8.01
CA LEU A 160 -5.31 9.47 6.69
C LEU A 160 -6.83 9.33 6.79
N ALA A 161 -7.53 10.46 6.69
CA ALA A 161 -8.95 10.58 7.06
C ALA A 161 -9.92 9.64 6.33
N ARG A 162 -9.54 9.09 5.16
CA ARG A 162 -10.37 8.19 4.37
C ARG A 162 -9.80 6.77 4.26
N LEU A 163 -8.65 6.51 4.87
CA LEU A 163 -8.01 5.19 4.80
C LEU A 163 -8.80 4.21 5.65
N THR A 164 -9.28 3.15 5.00
CA THR A 164 -10.14 2.13 5.60
C THR A 164 -9.51 0.74 5.52
N HIS A 165 -8.68 0.47 4.50
CA HIS A 165 -8.10 -0.85 4.28
C HIS A 165 -6.58 -0.77 4.21
N ILE A 166 -5.91 -1.60 5.01
CA ILE A 166 -4.46 -1.70 5.07
C ILE A 166 -4.04 -3.16 4.91
N PHE A 167 -3.24 -3.45 3.89
CA PHE A 167 -2.71 -4.78 3.63
C PHE A 167 -1.19 -4.77 3.73
N ALA A 168 -0.62 -5.53 4.66
CA ALA A 168 0.82 -5.55 4.94
C ALA A 168 1.37 -6.98 5.13
N SER A 169 0.76 -7.98 4.50
CA SER A 169 1.22 -9.37 4.55
C SER A 169 2.61 -9.55 3.94
N GLY A 170 3.37 -10.52 4.46
CA GLY A 170 4.71 -10.85 3.97
C GLY A 170 5.89 -10.12 4.63
N CYS A 171 5.68 -9.31 5.68
CA CYS A 171 6.79 -8.78 6.48
C CYS A 171 7.23 -9.81 7.53
N ALA A 172 8.36 -10.49 7.31
CA ALA A 172 8.78 -11.64 8.13
C ALA A 172 9.30 -11.28 9.54
N THR A 173 9.43 -10.01 9.89
CA THR A 173 10.14 -9.55 11.10
C THR A 173 9.34 -8.56 11.96
N CYS A 174 8.04 -8.44 11.75
CA CYS A 174 7.19 -7.49 12.45
C CYS A 174 6.61 -8.08 13.75
N ASP A 175 7.27 -7.85 14.88
CA ASP A 175 6.69 -8.12 16.20
C ASP A 175 5.60 -7.08 16.51
N VAL A 176 4.33 -7.47 16.32
CA VAL A 176 3.16 -6.59 16.52
C VAL A 176 3.05 -6.09 17.96
N ALA A 177 3.61 -6.82 18.94
CA ALA A 177 3.66 -6.36 20.31
C ALA A 177 4.46 -5.06 20.48
N LEU A 178 5.42 -4.78 19.58
CA LEU A 178 6.22 -3.55 19.61
C LEU A 178 5.52 -2.30 19.07
N CYS A 179 4.36 -2.47 18.43
CA CYS A 179 3.54 -1.38 17.89
C CYS A 179 2.07 -1.50 18.31
N PHE A 180 1.83 -2.08 19.49
CA PHE A 180 0.49 -2.41 19.97
C PHE A 180 -0.41 -1.17 20.10
N ASP A 181 0.09 -0.08 20.70
CA ASP A 181 -0.69 1.15 20.87
C ASP A 181 -1.04 1.79 19.52
N GLU A 182 -0.07 1.80 18.60
CA GLU A 182 -0.27 2.29 17.23
C GLU A 182 -1.28 1.44 16.46
N LEU A 183 -1.24 0.11 16.63
CA LEU A 183 -2.21 -0.81 16.06
C LEU A 183 -3.62 -0.50 16.58
N VAL A 184 -3.79 -0.35 17.89
CA VAL A 184 -5.08 0.01 18.49
C VAL A 184 -5.60 1.34 17.94
N ALA A 185 -4.73 2.35 17.84
CA ALA A 185 -5.11 3.64 17.28
C ALA A 185 -5.55 3.54 15.82
N ALA A 186 -4.85 2.74 15.01
CA ALA A 186 -5.20 2.45 13.62
C ALA A 186 -6.54 1.68 13.52
N GLY A 187 -6.74 0.66 14.35
CA GLY A 187 -7.95 -0.16 14.38
C GLY A 187 -9.21 0.60 14.78
N ARG A 188 -9.08 1.71 15.52
CA ARG A 188 -10.22 2.60 15.82
C ARG A 188 -10.65 3.45 14.61
N ARG A 189 -9.92 3.38 13.50
CA ARG A 189 -10.14 4.21 12.30
C ARG A 189 -10.36 3.39 11.05
N ALA A 190 -9.61 2.29 10.91
CA ALA A 190 -9.69 1.41 9.75
C ALA A 190 -10.88 0.43 9.85
N GLU A 191 -11.34 -0.02 8.69
CA GLU A 191 -12.31 -1.11 8.56
C GLU A 191 -11.58 -2.47 8.48
N GLU A 192 -10.40 -2.51 7.85
CA GLU A 192 -9.61 -3.73 7.71
C GLU A 192 -8.11 -3.45 7.85
N ILE A 193 -7.45 -4.28 8.66
CA ILE A 193 -5.99 -4.33 8.79
C ILE A 193 -5.55 -5.80 8.65
N ALA A 194 -4.78 -6.08 7.61
CA ALA A 194 -4.12 -7.36 7.42
C ALA A 194 -2.62 -7.20 7.71
N LEU A 195 -2.15 -7.79 8.81
CA LEU A 195 -0.76 -7.80 9.24
C LEU A 195 -0.08 -9.11 8.86
N PRO A 196 1.26 -9.16 8.81
CA PRO A 196 1.96 -10.42 8.60
C PRO A 196 1.91 -11.30 9.86
N THR A 197 1.75 -12.61 9.71
CA THR A 197 1.96 -13.56 10.82
C THR A 197 3.46 -13.63 11.13
N CYS A 198 3.87 -13.11 12.29
CA CYS A 198 5.24 -13.30 12.79
C CYS A 198 5.33 -14.42 13.83
N TYR A 199 4.21 -15.06 14.15
CA TYR A 199 4.11 -16.14 15.12
C TYR A 199 3.54 -17.39 14.46
N GLU A 200 4.02 -18.54 14.91
CA GLU A 200 3.41 -19.81 14.56
C GLU A 200 1.99 -19.87 15.15
N ARG A 201 1.05 -20.47 14.42
CA ARG A 201 -0.32 -20.64 14.91
C ARG A 201 -0.30 -21.46 16.20
N GLY A 202 -0.93 -20.95 17.26
CA GLY A 202 -0.95 -21.59 18.58
C GLY A 202 0.36 -21.46 19.35
N SER A 203 1.28 -20.59 18.92
CA SER A 203 2.43 -20.24 19.74
C SER A 203 2.00 -19.38 20.92
N ARG A 204 2.78 -19.43 22.01
CA ARG A 204 2.51 -18.65 23.22
C ARG A 204 2.52 -17.15 22.93
N GLU A 205 3.40 -16.69 22.04
CA GLU A 205 3.50 -15.29 21.65
C GLU A 205 2.24 -14.81 20.94
N MET A 206 1.66 -15.64 20.06
CA MET A 206 0.37 -15.32 19.45
C MET A 206 -0.74 -15.27 20.50
N ASP A 207 -0.77 -16.23 21.42
CA ASP A 207 -1.77 -16.25 22.51
C ASP A 207 -1.64 -15.00 23.39
N ASP A 208 -0.43 -14.59 23.73
CA ASP A 208 -0.15 -13.38 24.52
C ASP A 208 -0.65 -12.12 23.79
N VAL A 209 -0.45 -12.03 22.47
CA VAL A 209 -1.00 -10.93 21.64
C VAL A 209 -2.52 -10.94 21.61
N LEU A 210 -3.15 -12.10 21.38
CA LEU A 210 -4.60 -12.22 21.35
C LEU A 210 -5.23 -11.90 22.72
N TRP A 211 -4.61 -12.32 23.82
CA TRP A 211 -5.02 -11.94 25.16
C TRP A 211 -4.89 -10.44 25.42
N ALA A 212 -3.78 -9.84 24.98
CA ALA A 212 -3.59 -8.39 25.09
C ALA A 212 -4.67 -7.64 24.30
N LEU A 213 -5.01 -8.10 23.09
CA LEU A 213 -6.08 -7.51 22.28
C LEU A 213 -7.45 -7.62 22.97
N ALA A 214 -7.78 -8.80 23.49
CA ALA A 214 -9.04 -9.04 24.20
C ALA A 214 -9.16 -8.24 25.52
N ALA A 215 -8.03 -7.83 26.11
CA ALA A 215 -8.01 -7.03 27.32
C ALA A 215 -8.21 -5.52 27.07
N ILE A 216 -8.22 -5.06 25.81
CA ILE A 216 -8.40 -3.64 25.47
C ILE A 216 -9.83 -3.20 25.83
N PRO A 217 -10.00 -2.10 26.60
CA PRO A 217 -11.30 -1.47 26.78
C PRO A 217 -11.85 -0.98 25.44
N ASP A 218 -13.11 -1.33 25.16
CA ASP A 218 -13.76 -1.06 23.88
C ASP A 218 -12.89 -1.52 22.71
N VAL A 219 -12.54 -2.82 22.74
CA VAL A 219 -11.67 -3.47 21.76
C VAL A 219 -12.13 -3.13 20.34
N PRO A 220 -11.27 -2.51 19.51
CA PRO A 220 -11.68 -2.04 18.21
C PRO A 220 -11.61 -3.13 17.13
N PHE A 221 -11.33 -4.38 17.52
CA PHE A 221 -11.01 -5.46 16.59
C PHE A 221 -12.03 -6.59 16.61
N VAL A 222 -12.12 -7.21 15.44
CA VAL A 222 -12.71 -8.53 15.19
C VAL A 222 -11.67 -9.34 14.44
N ILE A 223 -11.49 -10.61 14.78
CA ILE A 223 -10.55 -11.52 14.14
C ILE A 223 -11.33 -12.70 13.55
N PRO A 224 -11.06 -13.08 12.29
CA PRO A 224 -11.74 -14.20 11.66
C PRO A 224 -11.66 -15.51 12.46
N SER A 225 -12.77 -16.23 12.56
CA SER A 225 -12.89 -17.44 13.38
C SER A 225 -11.85 -18.53 13.03
N LEU A 226 -11.37 -18.56 11.79
CA LEU A 226 -10.30 -19.48 11.36
C LEU A 226 -8.95 -19.20 12.02
N GLN A 227 -8.69 -17.96 12.45
CA GLN A 227 -7.48 -17.55 13.16
C GLN A 227 -7.62 -17.69 14.68
N LEU A 228 -8.86 -17.74 15.19
CA LEU A 228 -9.16 -17.91 16.61
C LEU A 228 -9.45 -19.37 17.03
N ARG A 229 -9.43 -20.33 16.10
CA ARG A 229 -9.86 -21.72 16.34
C ARG A 229 -9.24 -22.37 17.59
N ASP A 230 -7.96 -22.09 17.84
CA ASP A 230 -7.19 -22.69 18.92
C ASP A 230 -7.05 -21.76 20.14
N ALA A 231 -7.63 -20.55 20.08
CA ALA A 231 -7.56 -19.55 21.15
C ALA A 231 -8.50 -19.88 22.33
N ASP A 232 -8.22 -19.30 23.49
CA ASP A 232 -9.06 -19.45 24.69
C ASP A 232 -10.53 -19.02 24.43
N PRO A 233 -11.53 -19.75 24.96
CA PRO A 233 -12.95 -19.40 24.77
C PRO A 233 -13.31 -17.96 25.15
N TYR A 234 -12.64 -17.38 26.16
CA TYR A 234 -12.82 -15.98 26.52
C TYR A 234 -12.38 -15.06 25.39
N VAL A 235 -11.20 -15.30 24.81
CA VAL A 235 -10.66 -14.53 23.68
C VAL A 235 -11.59 -14.64 22.47
N GLN A 236 -12.08 -15.85 22.16
CA GLN A 236 -13.04 -16.06 21.07
C GLN A 236 -14.34 -15.25 21.26
N ALA A 237 -14.86 -15.19 22.49
CA ALA A 237 -16.08 -14.46 22.81
C ALA A 237 -15.92 -12.92 22.74
N ILE A 238 -14.70 -12.40 22.79
CA ILE A 238 -14.41 -10.96 22.74
C ILE A 238 -14.02 -10.50 21.33
N LEU A 239 -13.17 -11.28 20.64
CA LEU A 239 -12.58 -10.93 19.34
C LEU A 239 -13.29 -11.59 18.15
N GLY A 240 -14.21 -12.54 18.35
CA GLY A 240 -14.84 -13.25 17.24
C GLY A 240 -15.75 -12.39 16.34
N GLU A 241 -16.03 -12.88 15.14
CA GLU A 241 -16.95 -12.23 14.18
C GLU A 241 -18.42 -12.30 14.60
N GLU A 242 -18.78 -13.25 15.47
CA GLU A 242 -20.15 -13.46 15.94
C GLU A 242 -20.55 -12.52 17.10
N VAL A 243 -19.63 -11.68 17.57
CA VAL A 243 -19.81 -10.83 18.74
C VAL A 243 -20.69 -9.61 18.39
N PRO A 244 -21.61 -9.16 19.27
CA PRO A 244 -22.42 -7.97 19.01
C PRO A 244 -21.57 -6.74 18.68
N GLY A 245 -21.93 -6.03 17.60
CA GLY A 245 -21.18 -4.86 17.11
C GLY A 245 -19.94 -5.19 16.28
N ALA A 246 -19.71 -6.46 15.91
CA ALA A 246 -18.56 -6.85 15.09
C ALA A 246 -18.46 -6.08 13.77
N SER A 247 -19.59 -5.73 13.13
CA SER A 247 -19.62 -4.96 11.88
C SER A 247 -19.15 -3.51 12.01
N GLU A 248 -19.02 -3.00 13.25
CA GLU A 248 -18.54 -1.63 13.54
C GLU A 248 -17.06 -1.62 13.97
N ARG A 249 -16.45 -2.78 14.11
CA ARG A 249 -15.05 -2.97 14.52
C ARG A 249 -14.17 -3.27 13.31
N CYS A 250 -12.89 -2.93 13.42
CA CYS A 250 -11.89 -3.25 12.42
C CYS A 250 -11.69 -4.77 12.33
N SER A 251 -11.78 -5.32 11.12
CA SER A 251 -11.33 -6.67 10.81
C SER A 251 -9.82 -6.72 10.88
N LEU A 252 -9.26 -7.46 11.84
CA LEU A 252 -7.84 -7.68 12.01
C LEU A 252 -7.51 -9.12 11.62
N SER A 253 -6.64 -9.28 10.63
CA SER A 253 -6.14 -10.59 10.21
C SER A 253 -4.62 -10.64 10.25
N PHE A 254 -4.10 -11.80 10.62
CA PHE A 254 -2.68 -12.13 10.52
C PHE A 254 -2.49 -13.11 9.34
N ASN A 255 -1.73 -12.71 8.31
CA ASN A 255 -1.53 -13.45 7.05
C ASN A 255 -0.07 -13.81 6.75
#